data_AF-A0A348DAN3-F1
#
_entry.id   AF-A0A348DAN3-F1
#
_cell.length_a   1.000
_cell.length_b   1.000
_cell.length_c   1.000
_cell.angle_alpha   90.00
_cell.angle_beta   90.00
_cell.angle_gamma   90.00
#
_symmetry.space_group_name_H-M   'P 1'
#
loop_
_entity.id
_entity.type
_entity.pdbx_description
1 polymer ?
#
loop_
_entity_poly.entity_id
_entity_poly.type
_entity_poly.pdbx_seq_one_letter_code
_entity_poly.pdbx_strand_id
1 'polypeptide(L)'
;MKRKTERNPALDACQAGLQIIAWHPLFSPIFAHIYVRFDHTHAQVSAKNWLAISNDGYLWLNAKRHARPEQWARMVAQALAALGFGYITPRTPAATWELAVLISTMHFCEGLKIGPLPEELQSYLFPQDIHSDAELLFRQLQEEGISESLARWQTIYCGEQRHFVHVEKSSRYHSVNWQELLADGLSNSVSQALEQVGGYQPQQGQKYKLTLAQKARQQIMTLYPLLGALAAGFDIEEDAKLCSQYDIAVAAIDVGIGKIWINPTARLNQAEMLFVFAHELLHAGLNHASRRRGRDAELWNVACDFIINDWLIEMQVGAPPELGLLYDAQFRGMSAEEIYDSLAMDMRRSRKLITLRGRAGGDILGEDGDPRFTNAEAYCRRALYQGMERCLYGQSRGALPAGLIEEIRSLAQPPVPWDVALAEWFDEHFPPPERRRTYARPSRRQSATQDIPRPAIQAPSEEERHSRVFGVVLDTSGSMDPQLLGKALGAIASYSLAREVFAVRFICCDAKAYDRGWVQPEQLLHHFTLQGRGGTVLQPGIELLDSLALRGDFPRGGPLLIITDGFCENNVSVKMEHAWLLPQNRRLPFVPRGKVFSLS
;
A
#
# COMPACT_ATOMS: atom_id res chain seq x y z
N MET A 1 -35.43 -42.77 44.24
CA MET A 1 -34.87 -41.47 44.67
C MET A 1 -33.68 -41.14 43.79
N LYS A 2 -33.81 -40.22 42.83
CA LYS A 2 -32.68 -39.68 42.07
C LYS A 2 -31.86 -38.81 43.02
N ARG A 3 -30.60 -39.20 43.27
CA ARG A 3 -29.63 -38.48 44.10
C ARG A 3 -29.49 -37.07 43.50
N LYS A 4 -29.92 -36.02 44.23
CA LYS A 4 -29.61 -34.62 43.86
C LYS A 4 -28.08 -34.53 43.76
N THR A 5 -27.56 -34.18 42.59
CA THR A 5 -26.17 -33.77 42.44
C THR A 5 -25.94 -32.60 43.38
N GLU A 6 -25.18 -32.82 44.46
CA GLU A 6 -24.76 -31.75 45.36
C GLU A 6 -23.99 -30.72 44.52
N ARG A 7 -24.53 -29.51 44.45
CA ARG A 7 -23.95 -28.39 43.73
C ARG A 7 -22.62 -28.04 44.42
N ASN A 8 -21.50 -28.17 43.73
CA ASN A 8 -20.18 -27.85 44.30
C ASN A 8 -19.79 -26.41 43.89
N PRO A 9 -20.01 -25.41 44.77
CA PRO A 9 -19.80 -24.01 44.43
C PRO A 9 -18.33 -23.68 44.11
N ALA A 10 -17.37 -24.43 44.68
CA ALA A 10 -15.94 -24.24 44.38
C ALA A 10 -15.60 -24.70 42.96
N LEU A 11 -16.17 -25.83 42.53
CA LEU A 11 -16.03 -26.32 41.16
C LEU A 11 -16.72 -25.38 40.15
N ASP A 12 -17.93 -24.89 40.46
CA ASP A 12 -18.67 -23.95 39.61
C ASP A 12 -17.86 -22.65 39.40
N ALA A 13 -17.27 -22.10 40.47
CA ALA A 13 -16.43 -20.91 40.40
C ALA A 13 -15.14 -21.14 39.59
N CYS A 14 -14.51 -22.31 39.74
CA CYS A 14 -13.34 -22.71 38.95
C CYS A 14 -13.68 -22.81 37.46
N GLN A 15 -14.81 -23.44 37.12
CA GLN A 15 -15.28 -23.54 35.74
C GLN A 15 -15.62 -22.16 35.14
N ALA A 16 -16.22 -21.27 35.92
CA ALA A 16 -16.46 -19.88 35.49
C ALA A 16 -15.13 -19.12 35.25
N GLY A 17 -14.10 -19.34 36.07
CA GLY A 17 -12.77 -18.77 35.82
C GLY A 17 -12.10 -19.28 34.54
N LEU A 18 -12.26 -20.57 34.25
CA LEU A 18 -11.80 -21.16 32.98
C LEU A 18 -12.51 -20.57 31.76
N GLN A 19 -13.82 -20.28 31.88
CA GLN A 19 -14.57 -19.60 30.83
C GLN A 19 -13.98 -18.20 30.56
N ILE A 20 -13.69 -17.41 31.60
CA ILE A 20 -13.07 -16.08 31.43
C ILE A 20 -11.80 -16.18 30.57
N ILE A 21 -10.93 -17.16 30.85
CA ILE A 21 -9.69 -17.36 30.09
C ILE A 21 -9.93 -17.90 28.68
N ALA A 22 -10.92 -18.78 28.49
CA ALA A 22 -11.30 -19.29 27.18
C ALA A 22 -11.74 -18.18 26.21
N TRP A 23 -12.33 -17.11 26.74
CA TRP A 23 -12.77 -15.93 26.00
C TRP A 23 -11.76 -14.77 26.02
N HIS A 24 -10.67 -14.88 26.79
CA HIS A 24 -9.67 -13.83 26.88
C HIS A 24 -8.83 -13.76 25.59
N PRO A 25 -8.69 -12.60 24.91
CA PRO A 25 -8.06 -12.53 23.59
C PRO A 25 -6.61 -13.01 23.58
N LEU A 26 -5.87 -12.66 24.63
CA LEU A 26 -4.49 -13.09 24.83
C LEU A 26 -4.34 -14.61 25.03
N PHE A 27 -5.24 -15.23 25.79
CA PHE A 27 -5.01 -16.60 26.25
C PHE A 27 -5.86 -17.63 25.53
N SER A 28 -6.91 -17.23 24.81
CA SER A 28 -7.77 -18.12 24.05
C SER A 28 -6.99 -19.03 23.07
N PRO A 29 -5.97 -18.55 22.32
CA PRO A 29 -5.18 -19.42 21.44
C PRO A 29 -4.44 -20.53 22.19
N ILE A 30 -3.80 -20.20 23.32
CA ILE A 30 -3.09 -21.19 24.15
C ILE A 30 -4.10 -22.14 24.81
N PHE A 31 -5.16 -21.59 25.41
CA PHE A 31 -6.16 -22.34 26.15
C PHE A 31 -6.88 -23.39 25.29
N ALA A 32 -7.11 -23.08 24.00
CA ALA A 32 -7.69 -24.02 23.05
C ALA A 32 -6.86 -25.31 22.84
N HIS A 33 -5.57 -25.29 23.18
CA HIS A 33 -4.65 -26.41 23.00
C HIS A 33 -4.26 -27.11 24.32
N ILE A 34 -4.87 -26.70 25.44
CA ILE A 34 -4.61 -27.23 26.77
C ILE A 34 -5.64 -28.28 27.17
N TYR A 35 -5.17 -29.30 27.88
CA TYR A 35 -6.00 -30.35 28.45
C TYR A 35 -6.22 -30.09 29.93
N VAL A 36 -7.40 -29.60 30.27
CA VAL A 36 -7.79 -29.33 31.65
C VAL A 36 -8.21 -30.61 32.36
N ARG A 37 -7.65 -30.87 33.55
CA ARG A 37 -8.01 -31.99 34.43
C ARG A 37 -8.28 -31.47 35.84
N PHE A 38 -9.38 -31.90 36.44
CA PHE A 38 -9.65 -31.66 37.86
C PHE A 38 -9.04 -32.79 38.67
N ASP A 39 -8.01 -32.49 39.46
CA ASP A 39 -7.31 -33.49 40.25
C ASP A 39 -8.00 -33.70 41.60
N HIS A 40 -9.00 -34.59 41.61
CA HIS A 40 -9.74 -34.93 42.83
C HIS A 40 -8.94 -35.79 43.81
N THR A 41 -7.90 -36.47 43.31
CA THR A 41 -7.06 -37.46 44.01
C THR A 41 -5.76 -36.89 44.56
N HIS A 42 -5.41 -35.65 44.24
CA HIS A 42 -4.14 -35.00 44.59
C HIS A 42 -2.90 -35.76 44.10
N ALA A 43 -3.02 -36.38 42.92
CA ALA A 43 -1.94 -37.15 42.30
C ALA A 43 -0.87 -36.25 41.66
N GLN A 44 -1.26 -35.07 41.18
CA GLN A 44 -0.39 -34.09 40.52
C GLN A 44 -0.41 -32.73 41.24
N VAL A 45 -1.52 -32.39 41.92
CA VAL A 45 -1.68 -31.12 42.64
C VAL A 45 -1.94 -31.43 44.11
N SER A 46 -1.03 -31.02 45.01
CA SER A 46 -1.21 -31.22 46.45
C SER A 46 -2.51 -30.57 46.95
N ALA A 47 -3.02 -31.02 48.10
CA ALA A 47 -4.23 -30.44 48.71
C ALA A 47 -4.11 -28.92 48.97
N LYS A 48 -2.88 -28.43 49.15
CA LYS A 48 -2.55 -27.01 49.35
C LYS A 48 -2.19 -26.28 48.05
N ASN A 49 -1.93 -26.95 46.94
CA ASN A 49 -1.60 -26.28 45.67
C ASN A 49 -2.89 -25.82 44.96
N TRP A 50 -2.83 -24.73 44.21
CA TRP A 50 -3.94 -24.21 43.40
C TRP A 50 -4.09 -24.95 42.08
N LEU A 51 -2.98 -25.09 41.36
CA LEU A 51 -2.91 -25.76 40.06
C LEU A 51 -1.47 -26.20 39.75
N ALA A 52 -1.31 -27.05 38.73
CA ALA A 52 -0.03 -27.35 38.12
C ALA A 52 -0.18 -27.37 36.60
N ILE A 53 0.89 -27.01 35.88
CA ILE A 53 0.91 -27.01 34.41
C ILE A 53 2.18 -27.68 33.88
N SER A 54 2.04 -28.46 32.81
CA SER A 54 3.16 -29.07 32.12
C SER A 54 3.56 -28.36 30.82
N ASN A 55 4.81 -28.54 30.41
CA ASN A 55 5.32 -28.04 29.12
C ASN A 55 4.65 -28.71 27.90
N ASP A 56 4.01 -29.87 28.08
CA ASP A 56 3.18 -30.53 27.07
C ASP A 56 1.68 -30.19 27.22
N GLY A 57 1.33 -29.15 27.98
CA GLY A 57 0.02 -28.50 27.96
C GLY A 57 -1.10 -29.23 28.72
N TYR A 58 -0.77 -30.03 29.73
CA TYR A 58 -1.76 -30.49 30.72
C TYR A 58 -1.86 -29.45 31.84
N LEU A 59 -3.09 -29.11 32.21
CA LEU A 59 -3.40 -28.20 33.31
C LEU A 59 -4.22 -28.96 34.35
N TRP A 60 -3.64 -29.17 35.53
CA TRP A 60 -4.31 -29.81 36.65
C TRP A 60 -4.79 -28.76 37.66
N LEU A 61 -6.06 -28.84 38.06
CA LEU A 61 -6.69 -27.85 38.94
C LEU A 61 -7.17 -28.50 40.25
N ASN A 62 -6.95 -27.82 41.37
CA ASN A 62 -7.52 -28.18 42.67
C ASN A 62 -8.89 -27.52 42.88
N ALA A 63 -9.94 -28.10 42.30
CA ALA A 63 -11.32 -27.58 42.40
C ALA A 63 -11.96 -27.66 43.81
N LYS A 64 -11.21 -28.04 44.85
CA LYS A 64 -11.65 -27.94 46.25
C LYS A 64 -11.30 -26.59 46.88
N ARG A 65 -10.40 -25.80 46.28
CA ARG A 65 -10.06 -24.45 46.73
C ARG A 65 -11.21 -23.48 46.45
N HIS A 66 -11.51 -22.63 47.44
CA HIS A 66 -12.54 -21.60 47.31
C HIS A 66 -11.90 -20.29 46.84
N ALA A 67 -12.28 -19.84 45.64
CA ALA A 67 -11.89 -18.55 45.08
C ALA A 67 -12.99 -18.07 44.12
N ARG A 68 -13.01 -16.76 43.87
CA ARG A 68 -13.91 -16.14 42.89
C ARG A 68 -13.50 -16.51 41.46
N PRO A 69 -14.41 -16.47 40.46
CA PRO A 69 -14.07 -16.77 39.07
C PRO A 69 -12.89 -15.96 38.53
N GLU A 70 -12.79 -14.68 38.87
CA GLU A 70 -11.72 -13.78 38.44
C GLU A 70 -10.36 -14.16 39.05
N GLN A 71 -10.36 -14.69 40.27
CA GLN A 71 -9.17 -15.19 40.95
C GLN A 71 -8.70 -16.51 40.31
N TRP A 72 -9.63 -17.39 39.96
CA TRP A 72 -9.31 -18.59 39.17
C TRP A 72 -8.74 -18.23 37.80
N ALA A 73 -9.33 -17.25 37.12
CA ALA A 73 -8.82 -16.73 35.86
C ALA A 73 -7.38 -16.21 36.01
N ARG A 74 -7.10 -15.43 37.06
CA ARG A 74 -5.74 -14.94 37.39
C ARG A 74 -4.73 -16.07 37.58
N MET A 75 -5.09 -17.13 38.31
CA MET A 75 -4.18 -18.26 38.56
C MET A 75 -3.89 -19.01 37.25
N VAL A 76 -4.92 -19.28 36.45
CA VAL A 76 -4.76 -19.95 35.15
C VAL A 76 -3.93 -19.08 34.20
N ALA A 77 -4.20 -17.78 34.10
CA ALA A 77 -3.45 -16.85 33.24
C ALA A 77 -1.94 -16.88 33.51
N GLN A 78 -1.52 -16.91 34.78
CA GLN A 78 -0.10 -17.01 35.13
C GLN A 78 0.52 -18.32 34.63
N ALA A 79 -0.19 -19.44 34.78
CA ALA A 79 0.25 -20.75 34.27
C ALA A 79 0.41 -20.73 32.74
N LEU A 80 -0.56 -20.12 32.04
CA LEU A 80 -0.53 -19.99 30.58
C LEU A 80 0.58 -19.06 30.10
N ALA A 81 0.85 -17.98 30.83
CA ALA A 81 1.95 -17.08 30.54
C ALA A 81 3.30 -17.82 30.68
N ALA A 82 3.49 -18.59 31.76
CA ALA A 82 4.70 -19.40 31.93
C ALA A 82 4.91 -20.40 30.78
N LEU A 83 3.83 -21.04 30.32
CA LEU A 83 3.86 -21.95 29.17
C LEU A 83 4.18 -21.21 27.86
N GLY A 84 3.51 -20.08 27.61
CA GLY A 84 3.67 -19.28 26.40
C GLY A 84 5.05 -18.62 26.27
N PHE A 85 5.66 -18.19 27.38
CA PHE A 85 7.04 -17.70 27.38
C PHE A 85 8.08 -18.83 27.30
N GLY A 86 7.66 -20.10 27.40
CA GLY A 86 8.57 -21.24 27.38
C GLY A 86 9.40 -21.38 28.66
N TYR A 87 8.89 -20.91 29.80
CA TYR A 87 9.61 -20.94 31.08
C TYR A 87 9.59 -22.29 31.80
N ILE A 88 8.71 -23.21 31.39
CA ILE A 88 8.61 -24.58 31.96
C ILE A 88 9.78 -25.43 31.45
N THR A 89 10.97 -25.17 31.98
CA THR A 89 12.22 -25.84 31.62
C THR A 89 12.97 -26.24 32.90
N PRO A 90 13.80 -27.30 32.86
CA PRO A 90 14.56 -27.74 34.02
C PRO A 90 15.73 -26.77 34.27
N ARG A 91 15.78 -26.17 35.47
CA ARG A 91 16.87 -25.28 35.92
C ARG A 91 17.26 -25.61 37.37
N THR A 92 18.49 -25.25 37.74
CA THR A 92 19.05 -25.51 39.08
C THR A 92 19.54 -24.19 39.70
N PRO A 93 19.12 -23.83 40.93
CA PRO A 93 18.16 -24.52 41.80
C PRO A 93 16.70 -24.41 41.32
N ALA A 94 15.97 -25.53 41.33
CA ALA A 94 14.61 -25.60 40.79
C ALA A 94 13.59 -24.71 41.54
N ALA A 95 13.70 -24.64 42.88
CA ALA A 95 12.80 -23.81 43.69
C ALA A 95 12.96 -22.32 43.40
N THR A 96 14.20 -21.86 43.22
CA THR A 96 14.52 -20.47 42.87
C THR A 96 14.01 -20.11 41.47
N TRP A 97 14.16 -21.02 40.50
CA TRP A 97 13.64 -20.82 39.14
C TRP A 97 12.11 -20.75 39.12
N GLU A 98 11.43 -21.67 39.81
CA GLU A 98 9.97 -21.66 39.90
C GLU A 98 9.45 -20.35 40.52
N LEU A 99 10.10 -19.87 41.59
CA LEU A 99 9.76 -18.59 42.20
C LEU A 99 9.93 -17.41 41.25
N ALA A 100 11.05 -17.36 40.50
CA ALA A 100 11.31 -16.28 39.55
C ALA A 100 10.24 -16.24 38.42
N VAL A 101 9.87 -17.40 37.90
CA VAL A 101 8.82 -17.53 36.87
C VAL A 101 7.44 -17.12 37.41
N LEU A 102 7.10 -17.52 38.63
CA LEU A 102 5.84 -17.13 39.27
C LEU A 102 5.73 -15.61 39.45
N ILE A 103 6.78 -14.97 39.95
CA ILE A 103 6.80 -13.51 40.14
C ILE A 103 6.76 -12.78 38.79
N SER A 104 7.53 -13.23 37.80
CA SER A 104 7.53 -12.62 36.46
C SER A 104 6.15 -12.70 35.79
N THR A 105 5.52 -13.88 35.81
CA THR A 105 4.18 -14.08 35.22
C THR A 105 3.08 -13.37 36.01
N MET A 106 3.24 -13.22 37.32
CA MET A 106 2.39 -12.38 38.16
C MET A 106 2.46 -10.91 37.72
N HIS A 107 3.66 -10.32 37.61
CA HIS A 107 3.83 -8.94 37.15
C HIS A 107 3.27 -8.75 35.73
N PHE A 108 3.49 -9.72 34.84
CA PHE A 108 2.91 -9.70 33.50
C PHE A 108 1.37 -9.62 33.54
N CYS A 109 0.72 -10.48 34.33
CA CYS A 109 -0.73 -10.48 34.45
C CYS A 109 -1.26 -9.21 35.15
N GLU A 110 -0.48 -8.61 36.06
CA GLU A 110 -0.79 -7.32 36.71
C GLU A 110 -0.77 -6.15 35.74
N GLY A 111 0.26 -6.05 34.89
CA GLY A 111 0.34 -5.04 33.84
C GLY A 111 -0.87 -5.09 32.88
N LEU A 112 -1.42 -6.29 32.66
CA LEU A 112 -2.61 -6.52 31.84
C LEU A 112 -3.93 -6.44 32.62
N LYS A 113 -3.91 -6.16 33.93
CA LYS A 113 -5.09 -6.06 34.80
C LYS A 113 -5.99 -7.31 34.79
N ILE A 114 -5.41 -8.50 34.61
CA ILE A 114 -6.16 -9.75 34.55
C ILE A 114 -6.42 -10.25 35.97
N GLY A 115 -7.58 -9.93 36.54
CA GLY A 115 -8.08 -10.47 37.81
C GLY A 115 -7.18 -10.26 39.04
N PRO A 116 -7.73 -10.24 40.26
CA PRO A 116 -6.90 -10.21 41.46
C PRO A 116 -6.35 -11.61 41.78
N LEU A 117 -5.22 -11.70 42.50
CA LEU A 117 -4.78 -12.95 43.12
C LEU A 117 -5.81 -13.45 44.15
N PRO A 118 -5.81 -14.72 44.56
CA PRO A 118 -6.52 -15.17 45.76
C PRO A 118 -6.16 -14.34 46.99
N GLU A 119 -7.12 -14.13 47.91
CA GLU A 119 -6.95 -13.24 49.08
C GLU A 119 -5.71 -13.59 49.93
N GLU A 120 -5.41 -14.89 50.06
CA GLU A 120 -4.24 -15.46 50.76
C GLU A 120 -2.89 -15.00 50.20
N LEU A 121 -2.87 -14.61 48.92
CA LEU A 121 -1.67 -14.24 48.16
C LEU A 121 -1.56 -12.71 47.96
N GLN A 122 -2.64 -11.95 48.21
CA GLN A 122 -2.66 -10.49 48.04
C GLN A 122 -1.98 -9.73 49.19
N SER A 123 -1.93 -10.29 50.39
CA SER A 123 -1.42 -9.62 51.59
C SER A 123 0.10 -9.53 51.65
N TYR A 124 0.82 -10.01 50.64
CA TYR A 124 2.27 -10.05 50.61
C TYR A 124 2.83 -8.79 49.95
N LEU A 125 3.71 -8.10 50.67
CA LEU A 125 4.48 -6.97 50.13
C LEU A 125 5.72 -7.52 49.42
N PHE A 126 5.77 -7.35 48.10
CA PHE A 126 6.96 -7.63 47.30
C PHE A 126 7.97 -6.47 47.45
N PRO A 127 9.27 -6.75 47.58
CA PRO A 127 10.32 -5.73 47.50
C PRO A 127 10.21 -4.90 46.21
N GLN A 128 10.45 -3.58 46.30
CA GLN A 128 10.31 -2.66 45.15
C GLN A 128 11.38 -2.88 44.07
N ASP A 129 12.51 -3.50 44.42
CA ASP A 129 13.67 -3.70 43.55
C ASP A 129 13.66 -5.04 42.80
N ILE A 130 12.50 -5.66 42.62
CA ILE A 130 12.36 -6.96 41.94
C ILE A 130 12.23 -6.75 40.42
N HIS A 131 13.10 -7.39 39.66
CA HIS A 131 13.01 -7.42 38.20
C HIS A 131 11.75 -8.17 37.71
N SER A 132 11.14 -7.69 36.62
CA SER A 132 9.99 -8.32 35.99
C SER A 132 10.35 -9.45 35.02
N ASP A 133 11.61 -9.53 34.59
CA ASP A 133 12.14 -10.60 33.73
C ASP A 133 12.56 -11.82 34.57
N ALA A 134 12.13 -13.02 34.16
CA ALA A 134 12.35 -14.24 34.92
C ALA A 134 13.84 -14.64 35.02
N GLU A 135 14.66 -14.39 33.99
CA GLU A 135 16.07 -14.78 33.99
C GLU A 135 16.90 -13.81 34.83
N LEU A 136 16.60 -12.50 34.74
CA LEU A 136 17.24 -11.50 35.61
C LEU A 136 16.87 -11.72 37.08
N LEU A 137 15.59 -11.97 37.36
CA LEU A 137 15.13 -12.24 38.72
C LEU A 137 15.73 -13.54 39.28
N PHE A 138 15.88 -14.58 38.44
CA PHE A 138 16.54 -15.80 38.86
C PHE A 138 17.99 -15.55 39.31
N ARG A 139 18.76 -14.76 38.56
CA ARG A 139 20.14 -14.38 38.94
C ARG A 139 20.17 -13.58 40.23
N GLN A 140 19.29 -12.58 40.36
CA GLN A 140 19.17 -11.77 41.58
C GLN A 140 18.89 -12.65 42.81
N LEU A 141 17.93 -13.57 42.72
CA LEU A 141 17.60 -14.48 43.82
C LEU A 141 18.71 -15.49 44.14
N GLN A 142 19.59 -15.80 43.19
CA GLN A 142 20.77 -16.64 43.44
C GLN A 142 21.88 -15.87 44.18
N GLU A 143 22.03 -14.57 43.89
CA GLU A 143 23.03 -13.71 44.53
C GLU A 143 22.60 -13.26 45.93
N GLU A 144 21.36 -12.81 46.07
CA GLU A 144 20.82 -12.24 47.32
C GLU A 144 20.20 -13.29 48.24
N GLY A 145 19.83 -14.46 47.70
CA GLY A 145 19.08 -15.50 48.40
C GLY A 145 17.57 -15.24 48.45
N ILE A 146 16.79 -16.26 48.81
CA ILE A 146 15.34 -16.16 48.93
C ILE A 146 14.97 -15.67 50.35
N SER A 147 14.31 -14.52 50.44
CA SER A 147 13.82 -14.00 51.72
C SER A 147 12.73 -14.89 52.32
N GLU A 148 12.57 -14.85 53.64
CA GLU A 148 11.58 -15.68 54.34
C GLU A 148 10.14 -15.39 53.88
N SER A 149 9.83 -14.13 53.56
CA SER A 149 8.51 -13.74 53.03
C SER A 149 8.23 -14.35 51.66
N LEU A 150 9.21 -14.37 50.76
CA LEU A 150 9.08 -14.97 49.44
C LEU A 150 8.97 -16.49 49.50
N ALA A 151 9.73 -17.15 50.38
CA ALA A 151 9.63 -18.59 50.59
C ALA A 151 8.24 -18.99 51.14
N ARG A 152 7.69 -18.20 52.08
CA ARG A 152 6.33 -18.39 52.60
C ARG A 152 5.29 -18.18 51.52
N TRP A 153 5.42 -17.15 50.69
CA TRP A 153 4.53 -16.90 49.55
C TRP A 153 4.53 -18.06 48.55
N GLN A 154 5.72 -18.54 48.16
CA GLN A 154 5.87 -19.71 47.28
C GLN A 154 5.17 -20.94 47.86
N THR A 155 5.29 -21.16 49.18
CA THR A 155 4.66 -22.30 49.87
C THR A 155 3.13 -22.21 49.85
N ILE A 156 2.55 -21.02 49.97
CA ILE A 156 1.09 -20.82 49.87
C ILE A 156 0.61 -21.03 48.43
N TYR A 157 1.42 -20.60 47.45
CA TYR A 157 1.10 -20.71 46.04
C TYR A 157 1.19 -22.16 45.53
N CYS A 158 2.34 -22.82 45.70
CA CYS A 158 2.67 -24.14 45.16
C CYS A 158 2.32 -25.30 46.11
N GLY A 159 2.17 -25.05 47.41
CA GLY A 159 2.10 -26.10 48.41
C GLY A 159 3.43 -26.88 48.52
N GLU A 160 3.34 -28.19 48.76
CA GLU A 160 4.50 -29.10 48.94
C GLU A 160 4.94 -29.78 47.63
N GLN A 161 4.33 -29.43 46.49
CA GLN A 161 4.56 -30.01 45.16
C GLN A 161 5.00 -28.91 44.19
N ARG A 162 5.62 -29.30 43.07
CA ARG A 162 6.01 -28.34 42.02
C ARG A 162 4.77 -27.85 41.26
N HIS A 163 4.75 -26.57 40.94
CA HIS A 163 3.73 -25.93 40.12
C HIS A 163 3.99 -26.16 38.63
N PHE A 164 5.25 -26.20 38.23
CA PHE A 164 5.67 -26.45 36.85
C PHE A 164 6.20 -27.87 36.67
N VAL A 165 5.60 -28.61 35.74
CA VAL A 165 5.94 -30.01 35.44
C VAL A 165 6.64 -30.10 34.09
N HIS A 166 7.95 -30.33 34.09
CA HIS A 166 8.70 -30.56 32.86
C HIS A 166 8.67 -32.04 32.46
N VAL A 167 8.25 -32.32 31.23
CA VAL A 167 8.25 -33.65 30.62
C VAL A 167 9.27 -33.67 29.47
N GLU A 168 10.23 -34.60 29.51
CA GLU A 168 11.27 -34.73 28.47
C GLU A 168 10.76 -35.28 27.14
N LYS A 169 9.78 -36.19 27.19
CA LYS A 169 9.14 -36.78 26.01
C LYS A 169 7.65 -36.52 26.06
N SER A 170 7.18 -35.66 25.17
CA SER A 170 5.76 -35.36 25.04
C SER A 170 4.97 -36.63 24.68
N SER A 171 3.83 -36.81 25.33
CA SER A 171 2.86 -37.86 24.98
C SER A 171 2.07 -37.54 23.71
N ARG A 172 2.26 -36.36 23.10
CA ARG A 172 1.52 -35.89 21.94
C ARG A 172 2.21 -36.26 20.63
N TYR A 173 1.40 -36.66 19.64
CA TYR A 173 1.84 -36.91 18.25
C TYR A 173 2.28 -35.65 17.50
N HIS A 174 1.91 -34.45 17.97
CA HIS A 174 2.22 -33.16 17.32
C HIS A 174 2.81 -32.17 18.34
N SER A 175 3.90 -31.50 17.96
CA SER A 175 4.50 -30.42 18.75
C SER A 175 3.66 -29.15 18.62
N VAL A 176 3.18 -28.62 19.74
CA VAL A 176 2.51 -27.31 19.78
C VAL A 176 3.57 -26.25 20.04
N ASN A 177 3.57 -25.18 19.23
CA ASN A 177 4.43 -24.02 19.44
C ASN A 177 3.74 -23.01 20.36
N TRP A 178 4.03 -23.08 21.66
CA TRP A 178 3.37 -22.26 22.68
C TRP A 178 3.71 -20.77 22.54
N GLN A 179 4.95 -20.45 22.16
CA GLN A 179 5.40 -19.08 21.94
C GLN A 179 4.64 -18.40 20.81
N GLU A 180 4.40 -19.12 19.71
CA GLU A 180 3.61 -18.64 18.58
C GLU A 180 2.14 -18.40 18.96
N LEU A 181 1.54 -19.31 19.74
CA LEU A 181 0.19 -19.11 20.26
C LEU A 181 0.07 -17.91 21.22
N LEU A 182 1.11 -17.64 22.02
CA LEU A 182 1.16 -16.44 22.87
C LEU A 182 1.28 -15.17 22.01
N ALA A 183 2.12 -15.19 20.98
CA ALA A 183 2.27 -14.07 20.05
C ALA A 183 0.96 -13.77 19.30
N ASP A 184 0.26 -14.81 18.84
CA ASP A 184 -1.08 -14.71 18.27
C ASP A 184 -2.08 -14.06 19.26
N GLY A 185 -2.02 -14.48 20.52
CA GLY A 185 -2.84 -13.91 21.59
C GLY A 185 -2.56 -12.43 21.83
N LEU A 186 -1.28 -12.04 21.90
CA LEU A 186 -0.85 -10.64 22.05
C LEU A 186 -1.36 -9.79 20.89
N SER A 187 -1.25 -10.30 19.66
CA SER A 187 -1.81 -9.67 18.48
C SER A 187 -3.33 -9.46 18.62
N ASN A 188 -4.09 -10.49 18.98
CA ASN A 188 -5.54 -10.38 19.18
C ASN A 188 -5.93 -9.34 20.25
N SER A 189 -5.17 -9.28 21.35
CA SER A 189 -5.41 -8.31 22.42
C SER A 189 -5.16 -6.86 21.98
N VAL A 190 -4.11 -6.62 21.18
CA VAL A 190 -3.86 -5.30 20.57
C VAL A 190 -4.97 -4.95 19.57
N SER A 191 -5.39 -5.89 18.72
CA SER A 191 -6.49 -5.68 17.78
C SER A 191 -7.78 -5.27 18.49
N GLN A 192 -8.17 -5.97 19.56
CA GLN A 192 -9.37 -5.65 20.32
C GLN A 192 -9.29 -4.26 20.98
N ALA A 193 -8.12 -3.88 21.52
CA ALA A 193 -7.93 -2.57 22.13
C ALA A 193 -8.05 -1.43 21.09
N LEU A 194 -7.50 -1.62 19.89
CA LEU A 194 -7.60 -0.66 18.79
C LEU A 194 -9.04 -0.54 18.26
N GLU A 195 -9.79 -1.66 18.18
CA GLU A 195 -11.20 -1.67 17.74
C GLU A 195 -12.13 -0.95 18.73
N GLN A 196 -11.88 -1.06 20.03
CA GLN A 196 -12.64 -0.31 21.06
C GLN A 196 -12.42 1.20 20.95
N VAL A 197 -11.21 1.63 20.57
CA VAL A 197 -10.90 3.04 20.30
C VAL A 197 -11.50 3.50 18.96
N GLY A 198 -11.60 2.60 17.99
CA GLY A 198 -12.18 2.83 16.66
C GLY A 198 -13.71 2.74 16.59
N GLY A 199 -14.41 2.46 17.70
CA GLY A 199 -15.88 2.44 17.75
C GLY A 199 -16.55 1.20 17.16
N TYR A 200 -15.80 0.13 16.88
CA TYR A 200 -16.38 -1.12 16.37
C TYR A 200 -16.85 -2.00 17.54
N GLN A 201 -18.16 -2.24 17.66
CA GLN A 201 -18.69 -3.21 18.62
C GLN A 201 -18.91 -4.57 17.94
N PRO A 202 -18.22 -5.63 18.36
CA PRO A 202 -18.47 -6.97 17.83
C PRO A 202 -19.86 -7.47 18.28
N GLN A 203 -20.63 -8.03 17.35
CA GLN A 203 -21.84 -8.78 17.68
C GLN A 203 -21.49 -9.95 18.60
N GLN A 204 -22.19 -10.05 19.73
CA GLN A 204 -21.99 -11.10 20.73
C GLN A 204 -22.11 -12.51 20.10
N GLY A 205 -21.07 -13.33 20.23
CA GLY A 205 -21.17 -14.79 20.10
C GLY A 205 -20.43 -15.45 18.93
N GLN A 206 -19.82 -14.71 18.01
CA GLN A 206 -18.89 -15.30 17.04
C GLN A 206 -17.44 -15.16 17.51
N LYS A 207 -16.71 -16.27 17.57
CA LYS A 207 -15.24 -16.26 17.72
C LYS A 207 -14.64 -15.61 16.48
N TYR A 208 -14.43 -14.29 16.52
CA TYR A 208 -13.78 -13.54 15.45
C TYR A 208 -12.31 -13.96 15.41
N LYS A 209 -11.97 -14.90 14.52
CA LYS A 209 -10.58 -15.14 14.12
C LYS A 209 -10.35 -14.21 12.93
N LEU A 210 -9.53 -13.18 13.12
CA LEU A 210 -9.10 -12.32 12.01
C LEU A 210 -8.49 -13.20 10.91
N THR A 211 -8.83 -12.91 9.66
CA THR A 211 -8.21 -13.57 8.50
C THR A 211 -6.74 -13.15 8.38
N LEU A 212 -5.93 -13.91 7.63
CA LEU A 212 -4.52 -13.55 7.42
C LEU A 212 -4.39 -12.17 6.75
N ALA A 213 -5.27 -11.84 5.80
CA ALA A 213 -5.30 -10.53 5.15
C ALA A 213 -5.63 -9.41 6.14
N GLN A 214 -6.59 -9.63 7.06
CA GLN A 214 -6.92 -8.67 8.11
C GLN A 214 -5.76 -8.47 9.11
N LYS A 215 -5.07 -9.56 9.50
CA LYS A 215 -3.85 -9.49 10.33
C LYS A 215 -2.74 -8.72 9.62
N ALA A 216 -2.49 -9.00 8.33
CA ALA A 216 -1.50 -8.30 7.53
C ALA A 216 -1.81 -6.80 7.42
N ARG A 217 -3.07 -6.43 7.15
CA ARG A 217 -3.52 -5.03 7.14
C ARG A 217 -3.21 -4.33 8.47
N GLN A 218 -3.57 -4.93 9.60
CA GLN A 218 -3.29 -4.37 10.93
C GLN A 218 -1.79 -4.23 11.20
N GLN A 219 -0.99 -5.21 10.80
CA GLN A 219 0.46 -5.17 10.92
C GLN A 219 1.05 -4.03 10.06
N ILE A 220 0.57 -3.84 8.82
CA ILE A 220 0.97 -2.72 7.95
C ILE A 220 0.63 -1.37 8.60
N MET A 221 -0.60 -1.21 9.08
CA MET A 221 -1.05 0.02 9.74
C MET A 221 -0.23 0.38 10.99
N THR A 222 0.29 -0.62 11.70
CA THR A 222 1.00 -0.44 12.98
C THR A 222 2.51 -0.31 12.79
N LEU A 223 3.12 -1.13 11.93
CA LEU A 223 4.57 -1.30 11.85
C LEU A 223 5.21 -0.63 10.62
N TYR A 224 4.43 -0.31 9.58
CA TYR A 224 4.96 0.18 8.31
C TYR A 224 4.39 1.56 7.97
N PRO A 225 4.99 2.66 8.50
CA PRO A 225 4.47 4.02 8.33
C PRO A 225 4.28 4.44 6.87
N LEU A 226 5.12 3.94 5.96
CA LEU A 226 5.03 4.18 4.51
C LEU A 226 3.65 3.78 3.95
N LEU A 227 3.14 2.62 4.35
CA LEU A 227 1.96 1.99 3.78
C LEU A 227 0.73 2.06 4.70
N GLY A 228 0.90 2.47 5.96
CA GLY A 228 -0.17 2.39 6.96
C GLY A 228 -1.42 3.21 6.62
N ALA A 229 -1.25 4.41 6.05
CA ALA A 229 -2.38 5.22 5.61
C ALA A 229 -3.10 4.62 4.38
N LEU A 230 -2.35 4.01 3.46
CA LEU A 230 -2.92 3.30 2.31
C LEU A 230 -3.74 2.10 2.78
N ALA A 231 -3.18 1.27 3.67
CA ALA A 231 -3.85 0.08 4.20
C ALA A 231 -5.21 0.37 4.87
N ALA A 232 -5.40 1.58 5.41
CA ALA A 232 -6.65 2.01 6.01
C ALA A 232 -7.73 2.39 4.99
N GLY A 233 -7.34 2.71 3.75
CA GLY A 233 -8.22 3.20 2.69
C GLY A 233 -8.85 2.12 1.81
N PHE A 234 -8.49 0.84 2.00
CA PHE A 234 -8.97 -0.27 1.17
C PHE A 234 -9.74 -1.32 1.98
N ASP A 235 -10.88 -1.74 1.42
CA ASP A 235 -11.65 -2.90 1.88
C ASP A 235 -11.05 -4.20 1.35
N ILE A 236 -11.19 -5.28 2.11
CA ILE A 236 -10.66 -6.61 1.76
C ILE A 236 -11.82 -7.50 1.30
N GLU A 237 -11.67 -8.14 0.14
CA GLU A 237 -12.57 -9.15 -0.41
C GLU A 237 -11.88 -10.52 -0.46
N GLU A 238 -12.44 -11.51 0.23
CA GLU A 238 -11.86 -12.86 0.36
C GLU A 238 -12.82 -13.96 -0.17
N ASP A 239 -13.89 -13.63 -0.89
CA ASP A 239 -14.77 -14.64 -1.50
C ASP A 239 -14.07 -15.33 -2.68
N ALA A 240 -13.78 -16.62 -2.53
CA ALA A 240 -13.15 -17.46 -3.55
C ALA A 240 -13.95 -17.52 -4.88
N LYS A 241 -15.29 -17.44 -4.83
CA LYS A 241 -16.13 -17.44 -6.03
C LYS A 241 -15.98 -16.13 -6.79
N LEU A 242 -15.97 -15.01 -6.08
CA LEU A 242 -15.73 -13.70 -6.70
C LEU A 242 -14.32 -13.66 -7.28
N CYS A 243 -13.29 -14.10 -6.53
CA CYS A 243 -11.93 -14.18 -7.05
C CYS A 243 -11.85 -15.01 -8.34
N SER A 244 -12.54 -16.17 -8.39
CA SER A 244 -12.60 -16.97 -9.60
C SER A 244 -13.35 -16.31 -10.76
N GLN A 245 -14.37 -15.47 -10.50
CA GLN A 245 -15.11 -14.76 -11.54
C GLN A 245 -14.28 -13.64 -12.19
N TYR A 246 -13.36 -13.03 -11.43
CA TYR A 246 -12.44 -12.01 -11.91
C TYR A 246 -11.08 -12.57 -12.36
N ASP A 247 -10.96 -13.90 -12.42
CA ASP A 247 -9.73 -14.63 -12.75
C ASP A 247 -8.53 -14.22 -11.86
N ILE A 248 -8.75 -14.11 -10.55
CA ILE A 248 -7.75 -13.73 -9.54
C ILE A 248 -7.17 -14.98 -8.89
N ALA A 249 -5.92 -15.31 -9.22
CA ALA A 249 -5.20 -16.46 -8.68
C ALA A 249 -4.71 -16.24 -7.24
N VAL A 250 -4.08 -15.09 -6.95
CA VAL A 250 -3.55 -14.75 -5.62
C VAL A 250 -4.17 -13.47 -5.08
N ALA A 251 -3.94 -12.35 -5.76
CA ALA A 251 -4.41 -11.04 -5.34
C ALA A 251 -4.64 -10.10 -6.52
N ALA A 252 -5.40 -9.04 -6.28
CA ALA A 252 -5.61 -7.93 -7.20
C ALA A 252 -6.09 -6.69 -6.42
N ILE A 253 -5.99 -5.50 -7.03
CA ILE A 253 -6.43 -4.24 -6.45
C ILE A 253 -7.20 -3.38 -7.44
N ASP A 254 -8.23 -2.69 -6.96
CA ASP A 254 -9.03 -1.72 -7.70
C ASP A 254 -9.08 -0.44 -6.89
N VAL A 255 -8.34 0.54 -7.39
CA VAL A 255 -8.20 1.85 -6.78
C VAL A 255 -9.51 2.64 -6.89
N GLY A 256 -10.30 2.43 -7.95
CA GLY A 256 -11.53 3.17 -8.20
C GLY A 256 -12.63 2.88 -7.19
N ILE A 257 -12.74 1.63 -6.74
CA ILE A 257 -13.71 1.24 -5.70
C ILE A 257 -13.07 1.03 -4.32
N GLY A 258 -11.74 1.18 -4.20
CA GLY A 258 -11.04 1.05 -2.92
C GLY A 258 -11.07 -0.37 -2.37
N LYS A 259 -10.86 -1.39 -3.22
CA LYS A 259 -10.93 -2.80 -2.83
C LYS A 259 -9.65 -3.56 -3.19
N ILE A 260 -9.20 -4.43 -2.28
CA ILE A 260 -8.16 -5.43 -2.48
C ILE A 260 -8.82 -6.80 -2.42
N TRP A 261 -8.62 -7.61 -3.46
CA TRP A 261 -9.06 -9.00 -3.48
C TRP A 261 -7.90 -9.90 -3.09
N ILE A 262 -8.16 -10.83 -2.19
CA ILE A 262 -7.21 -11.86 -1.76
C ILE A 262 -7.88 -13.21 -1.92
N ASN A 263 -7.33 -14.07 -2.78
CA ASN A 263 -7.88 -15.38 -3.00
C ASN A 263 -7.50 -16.33 -1.85
N PRO A 264 -8.47 -16.79 -1.01
CA PRO A 264 -8.16 -17.66 0.12
C PRO A 264 -7.66 -19.05 -0.32
N THR A 265 -7.86 -19.43 -1.59
CA THR A 265 -7.39 -20.71 -2.14
C THR A 265 -5.91 -20.71 -2.50
N ALA A 266 -5.25 -19.53 -2.53
CA ALA A 266 -3.81 -19.41 -2.73
C ALA A 266 -2.98 -19.93 -1.55
N ARG A 267 -3.61 -20.10 -0.36
CA ARG A 267 -3.01 -20.70 0.85
C ARG A 267 -1.70 -20.05 1.31
N LEU A 268 -1.61 -18.73 1.18
CA LEU A 268 -0.47 -17.95 1.67
C LEU A 268 -0.30 -18.12 3.18
N ASN A 269 0.94 -18.15 3.64
CA ASN A 269 1.28 -18.01 5.06
C ASN A 269 1.28 -16.53 5.50
N GLN A 270 1.50 -16.26 6.79
CA GLN A 270 1.43 -14.90 7.35
C GLN A 270 2.46 -13.93 6.73
N ALA A 271 3.68 -14.39 6.48
CA ALA A 271 4.74 -13.56 5.91
C ALA A 271 4.50 -13.29 4.41
N GLU A 272 4.01 -14.28 3.68
CA GLU A 272 3.61 -14.16 2.27
C GLU A 272 2.41 -13.22 2.11
N MET A 273 1.41 -13.34 2.99
CA MET A 273 0.26 -12.45 3.00
C MET A 273 0.67 -11.00 3.23
N LEU A 274 1.61 -10.75 4.16
CA LEU A 274 2.14 -9.41 4.40
C LEU A 274 2.83 -8.83 3.16
N PHE A 275 3.62 -9.65 2.45
CA PHE A 275 4.31 -9.26 1.22
C PHE A 275 3.30 -8.92 0.12
N VAL A 276 2.36 -9.82 -0.17
CA VAL A 276 1.33 -9.65 -1.20
C VAL A 276 0.45 -8.44 -0.90
N PHE A 277 0.02 -8.26 0.35
CA PHE A 277 -0.80 -7.10 0.70
C PHE A 277 -0.04 -5.77 0.51
N ALA A 278 1.23 -5.73 0.89
CA ALA A 278 2.08 -4.54 0.68
C ALA A 278 2.33 -4.27 -0.82
N HIS A 279 2.45 -5.33 -1.63
CA HIS A 279 2.59 -5.25 -3.08
C HIS A 279 1.40 -4.55 -3.73
N GLU A 280 0.17 -5.02 -3.45
CA GLU A 280 -1.05 -4.40 -3.97
C GLU A 280 -1.15 -2.91 -3.58
N LEU A 281 -0.82 -2.57 -2.33
CA LEU A 281 -0.83 -1.17 -1.87
C LEU A 281 0.18 -0.28 -2.62
N LEU A 282 1.33 -0.82 -3.02
CA LEU A 282 2.32 -0.05 -3.78
C LEU A 282 1.85 0.24 -5.21
N HIS A 283 1.12 -0.66 -5.87
CA HIS A 283 0.47 -0.37 -7.15
C HIS A 283 -0.49 0.83 -7.04
N ALA A 284 -1.31 0.86 -5.99
CA ALA A 284 -2.20 1.99 -5.73
C ALA A 284 -1.44 3.28 -5.37
N GLY A 285 -0.47 3.20 -4.46
CA GLY A 285 0.29 4.35 -3.98
C GLY A 285 1.13 5.02 -5.08
N LEU A 286 1.64 4.24 -6.02
CA LEU A 286 2.46 4.71 -7.14
C LEU A 286 1.64 5.07 -8.39
N ASN A 287 0.30 5.01 -8.31
CA ASN A 287 -0.62 5.27 -9.41
C ASN A 287 -0.26 4.50 -10.70
N HIS A 288 0.10 3.22 -10.56
CA HIS A 288 0.52 2.42 -11.72
C HIS A 288 -0.57 2.31 -12.79
N ALA A 289 -1.85 2.38 -12.41
CA ALA A 289 -2.96 2.41 -13.36
C ALA A 289 -2.88 3.61 -14.33
N SER A 290 -2.94 4.85 -13.82
CA SER A 290 -2.90 6.04 -14.67
C SER A 290 -1.52 6.30 -15.30
N ARG A 291 -0.42 5.82 -14.69
CA ARG A 291 0.93 5.88 -15.27
C ARG A 291 1.13 5.03 -16.52
N ARG A 292 0.21 4.10 -16.83
CA ARG A 292 0.27 3.25 -18.03
C ARG A 292 0.39 4.07 -19.33
N ARG A 293 -0.34 5.19 -19.45
CA ARG A 293 -0.26 6.15 -20.58
C ARG A 293 -0.27 5.50 -21.98
N GLY A 294 -1.17 4.54 -22.19
CA GLY A 294 -1.34 3.85 -23.48
C GLY A 294 -0.36 2.70 -23.76
N ARG A 295 0.52 2.35 -22.82
CA ARG A 295 1.34 1.14 -22.88
C ARG A 295 0.49 -0.13 -22.82
N ASP A 296 1.06 -1.25 -23.29
CA ASP A 296 0.43 -2.57 -23.18
C ASP A 296 0.18 -2.91 -21.71
N ALA A 297 -1.07 -3.26 -21.38
CA ALA A 297 -1.52 -3.36 -19.99
C ALA A 297 -0.84 -4.50 -19.22
N GLU A 298 -0.66 -5.66 -19.86
CA GLU A 298 -0.05 -6.83 -19.23
C GLU A 298 1.44 -6.61 -19.03
N LEU A 299 2.12 -6.09 -20.06
CA LEU A 299 3.55 -5.84 -20.00
C LEU A 299 3.90 -4.72 -19.00
N TRP A 300 3.06 -3.69 -18.94
CA TRP A 300 3.20 -2.60 -17.96
C TRP A 300 3.09 -3.13 -16.54
N ASN A 301 2.10 -3.98 -16.27
CA ASN A 301 1.92 -4.59 -14.96
C ASN A 301 3.13 -5.44 -14.55
N VAL A 302 3.63 -6.29 -15.46
CA VAL A 302 4.86 -7.07 -15.22
C VAL A 302 6.05 -6.18 -14.88
N ALA A 303 6.23 -5.05 -15.57
CA ALA A 303 7.31 -4.11 -15.29
C ALA A 303 7.18 -3.47 -13.89
N CYS A 304 5.96 -3.10 -13.50
CA CYS A 304 5.63 -2.62 -12.16
C CYS A 304 5.92 -3.67 -11.08
N ASP A 305 5.54 -4.93 -11.31
CA ASP A 305 5.75 -6.02 -10.35
C ASP A 305 7.23 -6.24 -10.06
N PHE A 306 8.09 -6.23 -11.09
CA PHE A 306 9.53 -6.41 -10.91
C PHE A 306 10.13 -5.40 -9.93
N ILE A 307 9.78 -4.12 -10.07
CA ILE A 307 10.37 -3.07 -9.23
C ILE A 307 9.73 -3.02 -7.83
N ILE A 308 8.41 -3.23 -7.72
CA ILE A 308 7.73 -3.37 -6.41
C ILE A 308 8.35 -4.50 -5.61
N ASN A 309 8.58 -5.64 -6.25
CA ASN A 309 9.14 -6.81 -5.59
C ASN A 309 10.57 -6.57 -5.11
N ASP A 310 11.42 -5.90 -5.89
CA ASP A 310 12.78 -5.52 -5.45
C ASP A 310 12.73 -4.60 -4.22
N TRP A 311 11.86 -3.57 -4.22
CA TRP A 311 11.72 -2.68 -3.07
C TRP A 311 11.21 -3.37 -1.80
N LEU A 312 10.20 -4.24 -1.92
CA LEU A 312 9.68 -4.98 -0.76
C LEU A 312 10.73 -5.93 -0.16
N ILE A 313 11.55 -6.56 -1.01
CA ILE A 313 12.68 -7.39 -0.58
C ILE A 313 13.73 -6.53 0.14
N GLU A 314 14.11 -5.39 -0.43
CA GLU A 314 15.10 -4.48 0.18
C GLU A 314 14.62 -3.93 1.54
N MET A 315 13.33 -3.59 1.64
CA MET A 315 12.69 -3.16 2.89
C MET A 315 12.42 -4.30 3.89
N GLN A 316 12.64 -5.56 3.51
CA GLN A 316 12.36 -6.76 4.33
C GLN A 316 10.90 -6.83 4.79
N VAL A 317 9.96 -6.51 3.90
CA VAL A 317 8.52 -6.57 4.17
C VAL A 317 8.00 -7.96 3.86
N GLY A 318 7.68 -8.75 4.89
CA GLY A 318 7.13 -10.10 4.70
C GLY A 318 8.12 -11.06 4.02
N ALA A 319 7.60 -12.05 3.30
CA ALA A 319 8.38 -13.01 2.53
C ALA A 319 7.79 -13.22 1.12
N PRO A 320 8.62 -13.38 0.08
CA PRO A 320 8.17 -13.79 -1.25
C PRO A 320 7.31 -15.07 -1.20
N PRO A 321 6.20 -15.14 -1.96
CA PRO A 321 5.34 -16.31 -1.98
C PRO A 321 5.98 -17.50 -2.74
N GLU A 322 5.85 -18.71 -2.18
CA GLU A 322 6.48 -19.93 -2.74
C GLU A 322 6.01 -20.29 -4.16
N LEU A 323 4.80 -19.84 -4.53
CA LEU A 323 4.19 -20.01 -5.85
C LEU A 323 4.91 -19.26 -6.98
N GLY A 324 5.89 -18.41 -6.65
CA GLY A 324 6.75 -17.69 -7.59
C GLY A 324 6.61 -16.19 -7.50
N LEU A 325 7.66 -15.48 -7.90
CA LEU A 325 7.76 -14.02 -7.83
C LEU A 325 8.44 -13.49 -9.09
N LEU A 326 7.93 -12.38 -9.64
CA LEU A 326 8.63 -11.61 -10.67
C LEU A 326 9.76 -10.82 -10.01
N TYR A 327 10.95 -11.40 -10.01
CA TYR A 327 12.15 -10.78 -9.47
C TYR A 327 13.35 -11.08 -10.36
N ASP A 328 14.08 -10.04 -10.73
CA ASP A 328 15.35 -10.16 -11.43
C ASP A 328 16.29 -9.03 -10.99
N ALA A 329 17.45 -9.42 -10.46
CA ALA A 329 18.43 -8.47 -9.94
C ALA A 329 18.97 -7.52 -11.02
N GLN A 330 18.84 -7.84 -12.31
CA GLN A 330 19.25 -6.97 -13.41
C GLN A 330 18.43 -5.67 -13.48
N PHE A 331 17.20 -5.69 -12.96
CA PHE A 331 16.29 -4.53 -12.98
C PHE A 331 16.40 -3.66 -11.73
N ARG A 332 17.30 -3.99 -10.81
CA ARG A 332 17.52 -3.22 -9.58
C ARG A 332 17.88 -1.77 -9.89
N GLY A 333 17.16 -0.85 -9.27
CA GLY A 333 17.37 0.60 -9.41
C GLY A 333 16.84 1.19 -10.72
N MET A 334 16.18 0.41 -11.57
CA MET A 334 15.46 0.91 -12.74
C MET A 334 14.04 1.34 -12.35
N SER A 335 13.48 2.29 -13.10
CA SER A 335 12.05 2.65 -13.03
C SER A 335 11.16 1.61 -13.73
N ALA A 336 9.87 1.61 -13.41
CA ALA A 336 8.89 0.75 -14.10
C ALA A 336 8.87 1.03 -15.62
N GLU A 337 9.06 2.28 -16.03
CA GLU A 337 9.17 2.68 -17.43
C GLU A 337 10.40 2.08 -18.14
N GLU A 338 11.58 2.14 -17.52
CA GLU A 338 12.80 1.58 -18.11
C GLU A 338 12.74 0.04 -18.21
N ILE A 339 12.13 -0.61 -17.21
CA ILE A 339 11.88 -2.06 -17.24
C ILE A 339 10.90 -2.39 -18.37
N TYR A 340 9.82 -1.62 -18.52
CA TYR A 340 8.87 -1.80 -19.62
C TYR A 340 9.57 -1.70 -20.98
N ASP A 341 10.39 -0.66 -21.18
CA ASP A 341 11.10 -0.45 -22.45
C ASP A 341 12.08 -1.59 -22.76
N SER A 342 12.73 -2.15 -21.74
CA SER A 342 13.57 -3.34 -21.86
C SER A 342 12.75 -4.58 -22.26
N LEU A 343 11.64 -4.83 -21.57
CA LEU A 343 10.77 -5.99 -21.82
C LEU A 343 10.01 -5.91 -23.15
N ALA A 344 9.76 -4.69 -23.66
CA ALA A 344 9.09 -4.45 -24.93
C ALA A 344 9.93 -4.90 -26.14
N MET A 345 11.25 -5.02 -25.99
CA MET A 345 12.12 -5.54 -27.05
C MET A 345 11.86 -7.02 -27.39
N ASP A 346 11.32 -7.81 -26.45
CA ASP A 346 10.95 -9.22 -26.67
C ASP A 346 9.58 -9.57 -26.04
N MET A 347 8.53 -8.92 -26.55
CA MET A 347 7.14 -9.10 -26.08
C MET A 347 6.67 -10.56 -26.03
N ARG A 348 7.20 -11.45 -26.88
CA ARG A 348 6.79 -12.87 -26.90
C ARG A 348 7.24 -13.62 -25.66
N ARG A 349 8.41 -13.28 -25.12
CA ARG A 349 8.92 -13.89 -23.89
C ARG A 349 8.23 -13.28 -22.67
N SER A 350 8.01 -11.97 -22.69
CA SER A 350 7.41 -11.22 -21.57
C SER A 350 5.94 -11.61 -21.30
N ARG A 351 5.16 -11.94 -22.33
CA ARG A 351 3.77 -12.44 -22.19
C ARG A 351 3.63 -13.81 -21.52
N LYS A 352 4.73 -14.52 -21.26
CA LYS A 352 4.70 -15.80 -20.52
C LYS A 352 4.88 -15.61 -19.01
N LEU A 353 5.21 -14.39 -18.58
CA LEU A 353 5.37 -14.03 -17.17
C LEU A 353 4.00 -14.01 -16.49
N ILE A 354 3.98 -14.42 -15.22
CA ILE A 354 2.76 -14.61 -14.44
C ILE A 354 2.81 -13.62 -13.28
N THR A 355 1.76 -12.80 -13.15
CA THR A 355 1.58 -11.82 -12.08
C THR A 355 0.83 -12.45 -10.90
N LEU A 356 0.62 -11.72 -9.81
CA LEU A 356 -0.16 -12.23 -8.66
C LEU A 356 -1.62 -12.55 -9.03
N ARG A 357 -2.19 -11.86 -10.01
CA ARG A 357 -3.52 -12.21 -10.55
C ARG A 357 -3.51 -13.52 -11.33
N GLY A 358 -2.37 -13.95 -11.86
CA GLY A 358 -2.21 -15.20 -12.61
C GLY A 358 -2.03 -14.96 -14.11
N ARG A 359 -2.56 -15.86 -14.96
CA ARG A 359 -2.39 -15.79 -16.43
C ARG A 359 -3.41 -14.90 -17.15
N ALA A 360 -4.37 -14.33 -16.41
CA ALA A 360 -5.53 -13.64 -16.97
C ALA A 360 -5.39 -12.10 -17.03
N GLY A 361 -4.17 -11.57 -16.83
CA GLY A 361 -3.87 -10.15 -16.95
C GLY A 361 -3.21 -9.57 -15.69
N GLY A 362 -3.07 -8.25 -15.64
CA GLY A 362 -2.45 -7.55 -14.52
C GLY A 362 -3.31 -7.51 -13.26
N ASP A 363 -2.66 -7.38 -12.10
CA ASP A 363 -3.29 -7.29 -10.77
C ASP A 363 -4.02 -5.97 -10.50
N ILE A 364 -3.81 -4.93 -11.31
CA ILE A 364 -4.58 -3.69 -11.28
C ILE A 364 -5.90 -3.86 -12.06
N LEU A 365 -7.02 -3.66 -11.37
CA LEU A 365 -8.39 -3.70 -11.93
C LEU A 365 -9.00 -2.29 -12.03
N GLY A 366 -9.91 -2.12 -13.00
CA GLY A 366 -10.63 -0.86 -13.25
C GLY A 366 -10.35 -0.25 -14.64
N GLU A 367 -11.25 0.62 -15.12
CA GLU A 367 -11.09 1.35 -16.39
C GLU A 367 -10.78 2.84 -16.15
N ASP A 368 -9.85 3.38 -16.94
CA ASP A 368 -9.47 4.80 -16.92
C ASP A 368 -10.67 5.69 -17.34
N GLY A 369 -11.14 6.58 -16.46
CA GLY A 369 -12.10 7.64 -16.84
C GLY A 369 -13.15 8.08 -15.81
N ASP A 370 -13.27 7.42 -14.65
CA ASP A 370 -14.23 7.81 -13.59
C ASP A 370 -13.63 8.88 -12.64
N PRO A 371 -14.32 10.00 -12.33
CA PRO A 371 -13.86 10.96 -11.32
C PRO A 371 -13.56 10.38 -9.93
N ARG A 372 -14.23 9.27 -9.55
CA ARG A 372 -13.95 8.52 -8.31
C ARG A 372 -12.55 7.92 -8.31
N PHE A 373 -12.10 7.46 -9.48
CA PHE A 373 -10.78 6.89 -9.69
C PHE A 373 -9.68 7.94 -9.49
N THR A 374 -9.82 9.11 -10.11
CA THR A 374 -8.84 10.21 -10.00
C THR A 374 -8.68 10.72 -8.56
N ASN A 375 -9.78 10.80 -7.81
CA ASN A 375 -9.75 11.21 -6.41
C ASN A 375 -9.09 10.15 -5.51
N ALA A 376 -9.35 8.86 -5.76
CA ALA A 376 -8.75 7.76 -5.02
C ALA A 376 -7.23 7.70 -5.25
N GLU A 377 -6.76 7.83 -6.48
CA GLU A 377 -5.32 7.92 -6.80
C GLU A 377 -4.68 9.16 -6.16
N ALA A 378 -5.35 10.31 -6.18
CA ALA A 378 -4.84 11.51 -5.52
C ALA A 378 -4.73 11.32 -3.99
N TYR A 379 -5.65 10.58 -3.38
CA TYR A 379 -5.54 10.17 -1.99
C TYR A 379 -4.36 9.22 -1.77
N CYS A 380 -4.24 8.17 -2.58
CA CYS A 380 -3.17 7.17 -2.46
C CYS A 380 -1.78 7.81 -2.56
N ARG A 381 -1.56 8.66 -3.57
CA ARG A 381 -0.32 9.43 -3.73
C ARG A 381 0.00 10.27 -2.49
N ARG A 382 -0.98 11.00 -1.94
CA ARG A 382 -0.76 11.83 -0.74
C ARG A 382 -0.44 10.96 0.47
N ALA A 383 -1.15 9.85 0.65
CA ALA A 383 -0.94 8.91 1.74
C ALA A 383 0.48 8.30 1.69
N LEU A 384 0.93 7.87 0.51
CA LEU A 384 2.27 7.32 0.31
C LEU A 384 3.36 8.37 0.56
N TYR A 385 3.18 9.60 0.06
CA TYR A 385 4.12 10.70 0.29
C TYR A 385 4.26 11.04 1.78
N GLN A 386 3.14 11.16 2.51
CA GLN A 386 3.15 11.40 3.96
C GLN A 386 3.79 10.24 4.72
N GLY A 387 3.54 9.00 4.30
CA GLY A 387 4.19 7.81 4.86
C GLY A 387 5.70 7.84 4.69
N MET A 388 6.18 8.20 3.48
CA MET A 388 7.60 8.40 3.19
C MET A 388 8.22 9.48 4.08
N GLU A 389 7.58 10.65 4.23
CA GLU A 389 8.08 11.71 5.12
C GLU A 389 8.21 11.24 6.57
N ARG A 390 7.23 10.48 7.08
CA ARG A 390 7.30 9.90 8.43
C ARG A 390 8.46 8.91 8.59
N CYS A 391 8.76 8.12 7.56
CA CYS A 391 9.90 7.22 7.57
C CYS A 391 11.23 7.99 7.53
N LEU A 392 11.33 9.08 6.76
CA LEU A 392 12.56 9.86 6.61
C LEU A 392 12.88 10.77 7.80
N TYR A 393 11.84 11.38 8.40
CA TYR A 393 11.99 12.35 9.48
C TYR A 393 11.67 11.79 10.88
N GLY A 394 11.16 10.56 10.95
CA GLY A 394 10.88 9.87 12.21
C GLY A 394 12.13 9.31 12.89
N GLN A 395 12.03 9.00 14.18
CA GLN A 395 13.09 8.30 14.93
C GLN A 395 13.10 6.77 14.68
N SER A 396 12.14 6.27 13.90
CA SER A 396 12.00 4.86 13.56
C SER A 396 12.94 4.48 12.43
N ARG A 397 13.62 3.34 12.56
CA ARG A 397 14.52 2.78 11.55
C ARG A 397 13.77 2.54 10.23
N GLY A 398 14.27 3.07 9.12
CA GLY A 398 13.80 2.72 7.78
C GLY A 398 14.82 3.09 6.71
N ALA A 399 15.54 2.08 6.20
CA ALA A 399 16.32 2.22 4.97
C ALA A 399 15.35 2.08 3.78
N LEU A 400 14.58 3.13 3.51
CA LEU A 400 13.76 3.17 2.29
C LEU A 400 14.71 3.13 1.07
N PRO A 401 14.44 2.27 0.07
CA PRO A 401 15.23 2.23 -1.15
C PRO A 401 15.27 3.60 -1.84
N ALA A 402 16.44 3.99 -2.35
CA ALA A 402 16.61 5.29 -3.01
C ALA A 402 15.67 5.44 -4.22
N GLY A 403 15.54 4.39 -5.04
CA GLY A 403 14.64 4.40 -6.21
C GLY A 403 13.17 4.60 -5.82
N LEU A 404 12.72 4.00 -4.71
CA LEU A 404 11.35 4.21 -4.21
C LEU A 404 11.12 5.65 -3.76
N ILE A 405 12.09 6.26 -3.08
CA ILE A 405 12.02 7.67 -2.67
C ILE A 405 11.92 8.58 -3.90
N GLU A 406 12.75 8.33 -4.92
CA GLU A 406 12.74 9.11 -6.17
C GLU A 406 11.40 9.00 -6.89
N GLU A 407 10.83 7.80 -6.97
CA GLU A 407 9.53 7.55 -7.57
C GLU A 407 8.39 8.27 -6.83
N ILE A 408 8.34 8.19 -5.50
CA ILE A 408 7.33 8.89 -4.69
C ILE A 408 7.45 10.41 -4.85
N ARG A 409 8.67 10.95 -4.87
CA ARG A 409 8.90 12.39 -5.07
C ARG A 409 8.52 12.84 -6.46
N SER A 410 8.85 12.06 -7.49
CA SER A 410 8.48 12.31 -8.88
C SER A 410 6.96 12.40 -9.03
N LEU A 411 6.23 11.45 -8.43
CA LEU A 411 4.77 11.43 -8.43
C LEU A 411 4.14 12.63 -7.71
N ALA A 412 4.74 13.08 -6.61
CA ALA A 412 4.25 14.17 -5.79
C ALA A 412 4.55 15.57 -6.37
N GLN A 413 5.36 15.67 -7.43
CA GLN A 413 5.52 16.95 -8.13
C GLN A 413 4.16 17.36 -8.73
N PRO A 414 3.65 18.57 -8.42
CA PRO A 414 2.43 19.06 -9.04
C PRO A 414 2.60 19.10 -10.57
N PRO A 415 1.53 18.88 -11.36
CA PRO A 415 1.60 19.13 -12.79
C PRO A 415 2.11 20.55 -13.01
N VAL A 416 3.11 20.68 -13.86
CA VAL A 416 3.94 21.88 -13.89
C VAL A 416 3.05 23.08 -14.26
N PRO A 417 3.12 24.21 -13.54
CA PRO A 417 2.20 25.34 -13.74
C PRO A 417 2.09 25.84 -15.20
N TRP A 418 3.14 25.68 -16.00
CA TRP A 418 3.12 26.06 -17.42
C TRP A 418 2.24 25.13 -18.26
N ASP A 419 2.13 23.86 -17.91
CA ASP A 419 1.35 22.85 -18.62
C ASP A 419 -0.15 23.13 -18.46
N VAL A 420 -0.56 23.47 -17.23
CA VAL A 420 -1.93 23.92 -16.93
C VAL A 420 -2.25 25.23 -17.66
N ALA A 421 -1.35 26.22 -17.62
CA ALA A 421 -1.57 27.51 -18.27
C ALA A 421 -1.58 27.40 -19.80
N LEU A 422 -0.79 26.48 -20.38
CA LEU A 422 -0.81 26.17 -21.81
C LEU A 422 -2.12 25.48 -22.19
N ALA A 423 -2.59 24.51 -21.39
CA ALA A 423 -3.89 23.87 -21.58
C ALA A 423 -5.04 24.89 -21.57
N GLU A 424 -5.07 25.80 -20.58
CA GLU A 424 -6.07 26.87 -20.50
C GLU A 424 -6.04 27.78 -21.74
N TRP A 425 -4.86 28.06 -22.30
CA TRP A 425 -4.74 28.82 -23.54
C TRP A 425 -5.30 28.04 -24.74
N PHE A 426 -5.04 26.73 -24.84
CA PHE A 426 -5.67 25.89 -25.87
C PHE A 426 -7.20 25.82 -25.70
N ASP A 427 -7.71 25.82 -24.47
CA ASP A 427 -9.16 25.78 -24.18
C ASP A 427 -9.87 27.06 -24.61
N GLU A 428 -9.22 28.20 -24.39
CA GLU A 428 -9.69 29.53 -24.79
C GLU A 428 -9.78 29.67 -26.32
N HIS A 429 -8.79 29.13 -27.06
CA HIS A 429 -8.69 29.29 -28.51
C HIS A 429 -9.34 28.16 -29.31
N PHE A 430 -9.39 26.95 -28.76
CA PHE A 430 -9.90 25.75 -29.41
C PHE A 430 -10.93 25.04 -28.51
N PRO A 431 -12.11 25.64 -28.27
CA PRO A 431 -13.16 24.99 -27.50
C PRO A 431 -13.56 23.66 -28.17
N PRO A 432 -14.00 22.65 -27.41
CA PRO A 432 -14.40 21.36 -27.97
C PRO A 432 -15.44 21.51 -29.08
N PRO A 433 -15.31 20.80 -30.21
CA PRO A 433 -16.27 20.91 -31.30
C PRO A 433 -17.63 20.36 -30.89
N GLU A 434 -18.68 21.11 -31.22
CA GLU A 434 -20.06 20.66 -31.01
C GLU A 434 -20.39 19.57 -32.04
N ARG A 435 -20.55 18.33 -31.58
CA ARG A 435 -20.85 17.20 -32.47
C ARG A 435 -22.32 17.23 -32.91
N ARG A 436 -22.58 17.84 -34.07
CA ARG A 436 -23.92 17.88 -34.66
C ARG A 436 -24.28 16.57 -35.33
N ARG A 437 -25.42 16.01 -34.93
CA ARG A 437 -26.00 14.81 -35.55
C ARG A 437 -26.88 15.23 -36.72
N THR A 438 -26.71 14.56 -37.85
CA THR A 438 -27.56 14.71 -39.02
C THR A 438 -28.24 13.38 -39.35
N TYR A 439 -29.48 13.47 -39.83
CA TYR A 439 -30.24 12.35 -40.39
C TYR A 439 -30.34 12.45 -41.93
N ALA A 440 -29.45 13.25 -42.54
CA ALA A 440 -29.37 13.39 -43.98
C ALA A 440 -29.10 12.05 -44.67
N ARG A 441 -29.57 11.94 -45.92
CA ARG A 441 -29.68 10.68 -46.68
C ARG A 441 -28.35 9.89 -46.68
N PRO A 442 -28.36 8.58 -46.35
CA PRO A 442 -27.15 7.76 -46.33
C PRO A 442 -26.46 7.67 -47.69
N SER A 443 -25.16 7.34 -47.66
CA SER A 443 -24.34 7.05 -48.85
C SER A 443 -25.02 6.03 -49.78
N ARG A 444 -25.04 6.31 -51.09
CA ARG A 444 -25.55 5.38 -52.12
C ARG A 444 -24.86 4.00 -52.14
N ARG A 445 -23.71 3.85 -51.47
CA ARG A 445 -22.97 2.57 -51.36
C ARG A 445 -23.48 1.65 -50.24
N GLN A 446 -24.49 2.07 -49.47
CA GLN A 446 -25.05 1.26 -48.39
C GLN A 446 -26.16 0.34 -48.94
N SER A 447 -25.88 -0.97 -48.98
CA SER A 447 -26.72 -1.98 -49.65
C SER A 447 -27.82 -2.58 -48.77
N ALA A 448 -27.71 -2.48 -47.44
CA ALA A 448 -28.53 -3.31 -46.55
C ALA A 448 -29.87 -2.68 -46.09
N THR A 449 -29.98 -1.35 -45.99
CA THR A 449 -31.20 -0.66 -45.48
C THR A 449 -31.24 0.81 -45.93
N GLN A 450 -31.65 1.10 -47.16
CA GLN A 450 -31.64 2.48 -47.71
C GLN A 450 -32.73 3.39 -47.14
N ASP A 451 -33.85 2.82 -46.66
CA ASP A 451 -35.02 3.57 -46.20
C ASP A 451 -35.03 3.91 -44.71
N ILE A 452 -34.00 3.46 -43.97
CA ILE A 452 -33.87 3.74 -42.53
C ILE A 452 -32.87 4.88 -42.35
N PRO A 453 -33.31 6.11 -42.02
CA PRO A 453 -32.40 7.21 -41.73
C PRO A 453 -31.62 6.89 -40.45
N ARG A 454 -30.29 6.87 -40.53
CA ARG A 454 -29.39 6.65 -39.40
C ARG A 454 -28.73 7.96 -38.98
N PRO A 455 -28.54 8.21 -37.68
CA PRO A 455 -27.78 9.36 -37.24
C PRO A 455 -26.33 9.22 -37.71
N ALA A 456 -25.86 10.20 -38.46
CA ALA A 456 -24.46 10.38 -38.80
C ALA A 456 -23.93 11.64 -38.12
N ILE A 457 -22.63 11.66 -37.81
CA ILE A 457 -21.97 12.89 -37.37
C ILE A 457 -21.74 13.75 -38.61
N GLN A 458 -22.23 14.98 -38.59
CA GLN A 458 -21.97 15.93 -39.66
C GLN A 458 -20.46 16.23 -39.67
N ALA A 459 -19.82 16.07 -40.83
CA ALA A 459 -18.43 16.46 -40.98
C ALA A 459 -18.30 17.98 -40.74
N PRO A 460 -17.23 18.44 -40.07
CA PRO A 460 -17.04 19.86 -39.81
C PRO A 460 -16.95 20.63 -41.12
N SER A 461 -17.55 21.82 -41.16
CA SER A 461 -17.55 22.70 -42.32
C SER A 461 -16.12 23.17 -42.65
N GLU A 462 -15.89 23.65 -43.87
CA GLU A 462 -14.59 24.24 -44.24
C GLU A 462 -14.26 25.44 -43.32
N GLU A 463 -15.24 26.23 -42.92
CA GLU A 463 -15.05 27.35 -41.97
C GLU A 463 -14.63 26.86 -40.57
N GLU A 464 -15.21 25.76 -40.08
CA GLU A 464 -14.83 25.13 -38.81
C GLU A 464 -13.43 24.50 -38.86
N ARG A 465 -13.01 24.01 -40.04
CA ARG A 465 -11.65 23.54 -40.27
C ARG A 465 -10.65 24.69 -40.30
N HIS A 466 -11.00 25.78 -40.98
CA HIS A 466 -10.16 26.98 -41.08
C HIS A 466 -10.02 27.76 -39.77
N SER A 467 -10.94 27.63 -38.82
CA SER A 467 -10.83 28.24 -37.50
C SER A 467 -10.03 27.40 -36.50
N ARG A 468 -9.80 26.10 -36.79
CA ARG A 468 -9.08 25.15 -35.94
C ARG A 468 -7.64 24.93 -36.39
N VAL A 469 -6.94 26.01 -36.69
CA VAL A 469 -5.52 26.01 -37.05
C VAL A 469 -4.78 27.12 -36.32
N PHE A 470 -3.49 26.90 -36.04
CA PHE A 470 -2.63 27.92 -35.44
C PHE A 470 -1.22 27.88 -36.01
N GLY A 471 -0.48 28.96 -35.80
CA GLY A 471 0.91 29.07 -36.22
C GLY A 471 1.86 28.68 -35.11
N VAL A 472 2.97 28.03 -35.46
CA VAL A 472 4.09 27.80 -34.54
C VAL A 472 5.35 28.39 -35.16
N VAL A 473 6.02 29.28 -34.41
CA VAL A 473 7.41 29.67 -34.70
C VAL A 473 8.32 28.93 -33.74
N LEU A 474 9.11 28.02 -34.27
CA LEU A 474 10.08 27.24 -33.52
C LEU A 474 11.49 27.81 -33.74
N ASP A 475 12.13 28.23 -32.67
CA ASP A 475 13.56 28.47 -32.65
C ASP A 475 14.33 27.15 -32.82
N THR A 476 15.13 27.07 -33.87
CA THR A 476 15.98 25.93 -34.24
C THR A 476 17.47 26.32 -34.23
N SER A 477 17.80 27.40 -33.54
CA SER A 477 19.17 27.86 -33.36
C SER A 477 20.02 26.84 -32.60
N GLY A 478 21.34 27.04 -32.67
CA GLY A 478 22.30 26.12 -32.05
C GLY A 478 22.18 26.03 -30.52
N SER A 479 21.58 27.05 -29.86
CA SER A 479 21.45 27.14 -28.40
C SER A 479 20.26 26.38 -27.81
N MET A 480 19.32 25.95 -28.66
CA MET A 480 18.18 25.13 -28.24
C MET A 480 18.60 23.70 -27.91
N ASP A 481 18.28 23.27 -26.69
CA ASP A 481 18.50 21.89 -26.24
C ASP A 481 17.51 20.90 -26.91
N PRO A 482 17.98 19.76 -27.47
CA PRO A 482 17.10 18.78 -28.10
C PRO A 482 16.02 18.18 -27.19
N GLN A 483 16.29 18.01 -25.89
CA GLN A 483 15.30 17.45 -24.96
C GLN A 483 14.19 18.47 -24.70
N LEU A 484 14.55 19.75 -24.51
CA LEU A 484 13.60 20.84 -24.39
C LEU A 484 12.70 20.97 -25.63
N LEU A 485 13.28 20.89 -26.83
CA LEU A 485 12.54 20.88 -28.10
C LEU A 485 11.55 19.73 -28.16
N GLY A 486 11.97 18.52 -27.77
CA GLY A 486 11.10 17.34 -27.71
C GLY A 486 9.93 17.52 -26.74
N LYS A 487 10.19 18.06 -25.54
CA LYS A 487 9.14 18.37 -24.55
C LYS A 487 8.12 19.37 -25.10
N ALA A 488 8.59 20.46 -25.70
CA ALA A 488 7.73 21.50 -26.27
C ALA A 488 6.84 20.94 -27.40
N LEU A 489 7.43 20.22 -28.35
CA LEU A 489 6.70 19.62 -29.47
C LEU A 489 5.71 18.55 -29.00
N GLY A 490 6.09 17.72 -28.01
CA GLY A 490 5.22 16.71 -27.42
C GLY A 490 4.00 17.31 -26.73
N ALA A 491 4.20 18.37 -25.94
CA ALA A 491 3.10 19.08 -25.29
C ALA A 491 2.12 19.68 -26.31
N ILE A 492 2.66 20.35 -27.34
CA ILE A 492 1.85 20.95 -28.42
C ILE A 492 1.06 19.88 -29.16
N ALA A 493 1.69 18.77 -29.53
CA ALA A 493 1.02 17.68 -30.21
C ALA A 493 -0.11 17.09 -29.35
N SER A 494 0.15 16.84 -28.07
CA SER A 494 -0.84 16.30 -27.12
C SER A 494 -2.06 17.21 -26.99
N TYR A 495 -1.87 18.51 -26.74
CA TYR A 495 -2.98 19.46 -26.62
C TYR A 495 -3.73 19.67 -27.94
N SER A 496 -3.00 19.70 -29.05
CA SER A 496 -3.60 19.83 -30.39
C SER A 496 -4.50 18.62 -30.71
N LEU A 497 -4.07 17.41 -30.37
CA LEU A 497 -4.85 16.18 -30.54
C LEU A 497 -6.10 16.19 -29.64
N ALA A 498 -5.93 16.54 -28.36
CA ALA A 498 -7.03 16.57 -27.39
C ALA A 498 -8.14 17.58 -27.76
N ARG A 499 -7.77 18.68 -28.44
CA ARG A 499 -8.71 19.74 -28.88
C ARG A 499 -9.16 19.61 -30.34
N GLU A 500 -8.87 18.49 -30.98
CA GLU A 500 -9.22 18.21 -32.38
C GLU A 500 -8.75 19.36 -33.31
N VAL A 501 -7.53 19.88 -33.11
CA VAL A 501 -6.90 20.87 -33.99
C VAL A 501 -6.63 20.23 -35.35
N PHE A 502 -7.01 20.91 -36.44
CA PHE A 502 -6.95 20.35 -37.78
C PHE A 502 -5.51 20.28 -38.32
N ALA A 503 -4.79 21.39 -38.22
CA ALA A 503 -3.41 21.50 -38.72
C ALA A 503 -2.67 22.66 -38.04
N VAL A 504 -1.35 22.55 -38.00
CA VAL A 504 -0.45 23.57 -37.47
C VAL A 504 0.40 24.10 -38.62
N ARG A 505 0.47 25.43 -38.79
CA ARG A 505 1.41 26.05 -39.75
C ARG A 505 2.75 26.21 -39.06
N PHE A 506 3.74 25.45 -39.50
CA PHE A 506 4.99 25.31 -38.78
C PHE A 506 6.12 26.10 -39.46
N ILE A 507 6.76 27.01 -38.72
CA ILE A 507 7.90 27.80 -39.21
C ILE A 507 9.09 27.57 -38.28
N CYS A 508 10.21 27.15 -38.86
CA CYS A 508 11.48 27.05 -38.16
C CYS A 508 12.29 28.33 -38.38
N CYS A 509 12.88 28.86 -37.33
CA CYS A 509 13.74 30.02 -37.39
C CYS A 509 15.13 29.70 -36.84
N ASP A 510 16.15 30.13 -37.56
CA ASP A 510 17.52 30.27 -37.06
C ASP A 510 18.07 31.65 -37.50
N ALA A 511 19.13 31.70 -38.30
CA ALA A 511 19.56 32.91 -38.99
C ALA A 511 18.62 33.26 -40.16
N LYS A 512 17.75 32.32 -40.58
CA LYS A 512 16.70 32.50 -41.59
C LYS A 512 15.40 31.80 -41.15
N ALA A 513 14.29 32.20 -41.76
CA ALA A 513 13.00 31.53 -41.58
C ALA A 513 12.76 30.49 -42.67
N TYR A 514 12.27 29.32 -42.27
CA TYR A 514 11.90 28.21 -43.14
C TYR A 514 10.45 27.80 -42.87
N ASP A 515 9.60 27.90 -43.88
CA ASP A 515 8.21 27.43 -43.82
C ASP A 515 8.17 25.92 -44.09
N ARG A 516 7.70 25.15 -43.10
CA ARG A 516 7.50 23.70 -43.22
C ARG A 516 6.10 23.36 -43.71
N GLY A 517 5.25 24.37 -43.94
CA GLY A 517 3.89 24.19 -44.40
C GLY A 517 2.94 23.74 -43.30
N TRP A 518 1.85 23.12 -43.72
CA TRP A 518 0.84 22.56 -42.84
C TRP A 518 1.26 21.17 -42.34
N VAL A 519 1.33 21.03 -41.03
CA VAL A 519 1.70 19.78 -40.34
C VAL A 519 0.51 19.32 -39.51
N GLN A 520 0.15 18.04 -39.62
CA GLN A 520 -0.88 17.46 -38.77
C GLN A 520 -0.32 17.18 -37.36
N PRO A 521 -1.10 17.36 -36.28
CA PRO A 521 -0.62 17.15 -34.91
C PRO A 521 0.04 15.78 -34.67
N GLU A 522 -0.47 14.72 -35.30
CA GLU A 522 0.07 13.35 -35.20
C GLU A 522 1.50 13.25 -35.77
N GLN A 523 1.81 14.06 -36.78
CA GLN A 523 3.12 14.04 -37.46
C GLN A 523 4.21 14.70 -36.63
N LEU A 524 3.84 15.62 -35.73
CA LEU A 524 4.78 16.30 -34.82
C LEU A 524 5.49 15.31 -33.88
N LEU A 525 4.88 14.16 -33.58
CA LEU A 525 5.42 13.13 -32.68
C LEU A 525 6.42 12.17 -33.36
N HIS A 526 6.33 12.02 -34.68
CA HIS A 526 7.01 10.90 -35.37
C HIS A 526 8.17 11.32 -36.27
N HIS A 527 8.18 12.54 -36.84
CA HIS A 527 9.14 12.91 -37.89
C HIS A 527 9.50 14.41 -37.90
N PHE A 528 10.21 14.88 -36.87
CA PHE A 528 10.78 16.23 -36.90
C PHE A 528 12.31 16.21 -37.12
N THR A 529 12.74 16.35 -38.36
CA THR A 529 14.16 16.57 -38.69
C THR A 529 14.51 18.03 -38.46
N LEU A 530 15.35 18.30 -37.47
CA LEU A 530 15.92 19.63 -37.20
C LEU A 530 16.77 20.07 -38.39
N GLN A 531 16.40 21.18 -39.01
CA GLN A 531 17.14 21.81 -40.10
C GLN A 531 17.55 23.21 -39.66
N GLY A 532 18.86 23.49 -39.62
CA GLY A 532 19.40 24.75 -39.11
C GLY A 532 20.53 24.55 -38.11
N ARG A 533 20.54 25.34 -37.02
CA ARG A 533 21.58 25.53 -35.98
C ARG A 533 22.50 26.75 -36.14
N GLY A 534 22.10 27.73 -36.95
CA GLY A 534 22.74 29.04 -36.99
C GLY A 534 22.49 29.90 -35.74
N GLY A 535 22.71 31.21 -35.87
CA GLY A 535 22.24 32.20 -34.88
C GLY A 535 20.71 32.27 -34.81
N THR A 536 20.17 33.20 -34.02
CA THR A 536 18.72 33.30 -33.76
C THR A 536 18.16 34.65 -34.17
N VAL A 537 17.25 34.67 -35.13
CA VAL A 537 16.45 35.85 -35.52
C VAL A 537 15.01 35.38 -35.76
N LEU A 538 14.07 35.83 -34.91
CA LEU A 538 12.68 35.32 -34.90
C LEU A 538 11.76 36.16 -35.79
N GLN A 539 12.04 37.46 -35.93
CA GLN A 539 11.23 38.42 -36.69
C GLN A 539 10.94 37.96 -38.14
N PRO A 540 11.90 37.41 -38.91
CA PRO A 540 11.62 36.90 -40.26
C PRO A 540 10.56 35.79 -40.30
N GLY A 541 10.48 34.95 -39.28
CA GLY A 541 9.46 33.89 -39.21
C GLY A 541 8.07 34.43 -38.93
N ILE A 542 7.98 35.43 -38.07
CA ILE A 542 6.72 36.12 -37.77
C ILE A 542 6.22 36.90 -38.99
N GLU A 543 7.12 37.62 -39.67
CA GLU A 543 6.80 38.33 -40.91
C GLU A 543 6.36 37.38 -42.03
N LEU A 544 6.90 36.17 -42.06
CA LEU A 544 6.47 35.14 -43.00
C LEU A 544 5.01 34.72 -42.74
N LEU A 545 4.61 34.51 -41.48
CA LEU A 545 3.19 34.26 -41.13
C LEU A 545 2.28 35.44 -41.47
N ASP A 546 2.71 36.66 -41.15
CA ASP A 546 1.96 37.87 -41.52
C ASP A 546 1.75 37.93 -43.04
N SER A 547 2.77 37.60 -43.83
CA SER A 547 2.69 37.57 -45.29
C SER A 547 1.75 36.47 -45.81
N LEU A 548 1.75 35.29 -45.19
CA LEU A 548 0.84 34.19 -45.51
C LEU A 548 -0.60 34.57 -45.16
N ALA A 549 -0.81 35.29 -44.05
CA ALA A 549 -2.12 35.77 -43.64
C ALA A 549 -2.70 36.85 -44.56
N LEU A 550 -1.83 37.69 -45.15
CA LEU A 550 -2.23 38.66 -46.17
C LEU A 550 -2.65 37.97 -47.47
N ARG A 551 -1.99 36.86 -47.84
CA ARG A 551 -2.28 36.06 -49.05
C ARG A 551 -3.49 35.14 -48.91
N GLY A 552 -3.98 34.92 -47.69
CA GLY A 552 -5.10 34.02 -47.40
C GLY A 552 -4.69 32.58 -47.11
N ASP A 553 -3.39 32.29 -47.04
CA ASP A 553 -2.85 30.96 -46.73
C ASP A 553 -2.78 30.67 -45.21
N PHE A 554 -3.05 31.67 -44.37
CA PHE A 554 -3.16 31.55 -42.91
C PHE A 554 -4.28 32.48 -42.39
N PRO A 555 -5.07 32.12 -41.36
CA PRO A 555 -6.10 33.00 -40.83
C PRO A 555 -5.51 34.27 -40.19
N ARG A 556 -6.04 35.46 -40.56
CA ARG A 556 -5.55 36.76 -40.04
C ARG A 556 -5.68 36.95 -38.53
N GLY A 557 -6.60 36.23 -37.90
CA GLY A 557 -6.78 36.19 -36.44
C GLY A 557 -6.33 34.87 -35.81
N GLY A 558 -5.57 34.04 -36.54
CA GLY A 558 -5.07 32.77 -36.00
C GLY A 558 -4.08 32.99 -34.87
N PRO A 559 -4.16 32.23 -33.77
CA PRO A 559 -3.21 32.35 -32.68
C PRO A 559 -1.83 31.86 -33.08
N LEU A 560 -0.80 32.38 -32.42
CA LEU A 560 0.60 32.05 -32.67
C LEU A 560 1.31 31.59 -31.39
N LEU A 561 1.99 30.45 -31.46
CA LEU A 561 2.84 29.96 -30.37
C LEU A 561 4.32 30.08 -30.77
N ILE A 562 5.10 30.84 -30.01
CA ILE A 562 6.52 31.10 -30.27
C ILE A 562 7.36 30.37 -29.24
N ILE A 563 8.27 29.52 -29.69
CA ILE A 563 9.08 28.63 -28.84
C ILE A 563 10.55 29.02 -29.00
N THR A 564 11.21 29.39 -27.91
CA THR A 564 12.64 29.81 -27.91
C THR A 564 13.27 29.60 -26.54
N ASP A 565 14.61 29.60 -26.46
CA ASP A 565 15.37 29.58 -25.22
C ASP A 565 15.60 31.00 -24.64
N GLY A 566 15.06 32.02 -25.31
CA GLY A 566 15.20 33.43 -24.95
C GLY A 566 16.47 34.08 -25.48
N PHE A 567 17.31 33.36 -26.22
CA PHE A 567 18.53 33.88 -26.83
C PHE A 567 18.25 34.44 -28.23
N CYS A 568 17.41 35.47 -28.31
CA CYS A 568 16.96 36.09 -29.56
C CYS A 568 17.30 37.59 -29.63
N GLU A 569 16.85 38.26 -30.69
CA GLU A 569 17.04 39.69 -30.91
C GLU A 569 16.35 40.58 -29.84
N ASN A 570 16.87 41.79 -29.63
CA ASN A 570 16.41 42.69 -28.57
C ASN A 570 15.00 43.27 -28.77
N ASN A 571 14.38 43.07 -29.92
CA ASN A 571 13.02 43.56 -30.19
C ASN A 571 12.33 42.67 -31.23
N VAL A 572 11.22 42.07 -30.85
CA VAL A 572 10.39 41.25 -31.74
C VAL A 572 8.96 41.80 -31.75
N SER A 573 8.45 42.12 -32.94
CA SER A 573 7.13 42.70 -33.14
C SER A 573 6.18 41.66 -33.73
N VAL A 574 5.15 41.31 -32.95
CA VAL A 574 4.11 40.35 -33.32
C VAL A 574 2.76 41.06 -33.36
N LYS A 575 2.08 41.04 -34.51
CA LYS A 575 0.76 41.66 -34.68
C LYS A 575 -0.39 40.74 -34.30
N MET A 576 -0.23 39.44 -34.55
CA MET A 576 -1.20 38.40 -34.21
C MET A 576 -1.30 38.18 -32.69
N GLU A 577 -2.40 37.59 -32.25
CA GLU A 577 -2.50 37.07 -30.89
C GLU A 577 -1.50 35.93 -30.70
N HIS A 578 -0.74 35.97 -29.61
CA HIS A 578 0.39 35.06 -29.44
C HIS A 578 0.70 34.73 -27.99
N ALA A 579 1.41 33.61 -27.83
CA ALA A 579 2.02 33.21 -26.58
C ALA A 579 3.46 32.75 -26.78
N TRP A 580 4.25 32.86 -25.72
CA TRP A 580 5.67 32.49 -25.69
C TRP A 580 5.86 31.24 -24.84
N LEU A 581 6.67 30.31 -25.31
CA LEU A 581 7.07 29.11 -24.59
C LEU A 581 8.59 29.11 -24.44
N LEU A 582 9.06 29.21 -23.19
CA LEU A 582 10.46 29.40 -22.82
C LEU A 582 10.88 28.36 -21.78
N PRO A 583 12.15 27.94 -21.70
CA PRO A 583 12.64 27.14 -20.57
C PRO A 583 12.66 27.94 -19.26
N GLN A 584 12.48 27.22 -18.15
CA GLN A 584 12.49 27.76 -16.80
C GLN A 584 13.84 28.45 -16.51
N ASN A 585 13.78 29.64 -15.91
CA ASN A 585 14.92 30.52 -15.63
C ASN A 585 15.52 31.25 -16.84
N ARG A 586 14.92 31.16 -18.03
CA ARG A 586 15.24 32.05 -19.16
C ARG A 586 14.24 33.20 -19.25
N ARG A 587 14.69 34.32 -19.82
CA ARG A 587 13.88 35.52 -20.05
C ARG A 587 14.17 36.05 -21.45
N LEU A 588 13.15 36.63 -22.06
CA LEU A 588 13.31 37.36 -23.31
C LEU A 588 14.08 38.67 -23.06
N PRO A 589 14.89 39.14 -24.03
CA PRO A 589 15.67 40.37 -23.91
C PRO A 589 14.81 41.64 -24.00
N PHE A 590 13.50 41.49 -24.18
CA PHE A 590 12.48 42.55 -24.23
C PHE A 590 11.29 42.17 -23.34
N VAL A 591 10.40 43.13 -23.09
CA VAL A 591 9.13 42.87 -22.40
C VAL A 591 8.17 42.18 -23.36
N PRO A 592 7.81 40.91 -23.16
CA PRO A 592 6.94 40.19 -24.08
C PRO A 592 5.51 40.75 -24.03
N ARG A 593 4.89 40.81 -25.21
CA ARG A 593 3.43 40.93 -25.34
C ARG A 593 2.85 39.50 -25.37
N GLY A 594 1.64 39.31 -24.83
CA GLY A 594 1.01 37.99 -24.78
C GLY A 594 1.37 37.14 -23.55
N LYS A 595 0.81 35.92 -23.46
CA LYS A 595 1.06 34.99 -22.35
C LYS A 595 2.47 34.39 -22.48
N VAL A 596 3.14 34.13 -21.35
CA VAL A 596 4.47 33.51 -21.32
C VAL A 596 4.43 32.26 -20.45
N PHE A 597 4.83 31.14 -21.02
CA PHE A 597 4.84 29.82 -20.39
C PHE A 597 6.29 29.37 -20.19
N SER A 598 6.60 28.83 -19.00
CA SER A 598 7.96 28.42 -18.62
C SER A 598 8.10 26.90 -18.49
N LEU A 599 8.63 26.21 -19.51
CA LEU A 599 8.94 24.78 -19.56
C LEU A 599 9.97 24.37 -18.50
N SER A 600 9.63 23.36 -17.70
CA SER A 600 10.52 22.72 -16.69
C SER A 600 11.33 21.54 -17.24
#